data_AF-A0A2X2WSA1-F1
#
_entry.id   AF-A0A2X2WSA1-F1
#
_cell.length_a   1.000
_cell.length_b   1.000
_cell.length_c   1.000
_cell.angle_alpha   90.00
_cell.angle_beta   90.00
_cell.angle_gamma   90.00
#
_symmetry.space_group_name_H-M   'P 1'
#
loop_
_entity.id
_entity.type
_entity.pdbx_description
1 polymer ?
#
loop_
_entity_poly.entity_id
_entity_poly.type
_entity_poly.pdbx_seq_one_letter_code
_entity_poly.pdbx_strand_id
1 'polypeptide(L)'
;MKQAFKIIGTTLGILVLFLIASNFIQINERETLLYKIQQYATYGKEDWKNYETNQKILADNPVASSQTSAAAVPVKDFHPYNIDLLTESAKKEELEKIENAHFEKLVPAKKGPDDEDAQIALIKFTQRRLTDVIINQKLSIKIGKCYENPDKGENYSCVSCMILLYNREKKDWQEAPDGENFLDNSYDFYQTSEGGDWEAKELSMFIPYDNALFKKYEKSRQVN
;
A
#
# COMPACT_ATOMS: atom_id res chain seq x y z
N MET A 1 48.95 10.34 -25.01
CA MET A 1 47.96 11.15 -25.76
C MET A 1 46.87 10.32 -26.46
N LYS A 2 47.20 9.37 -27.37
CA LYS A 2 46.18 8.58 -28.10
C LYS A 2 45.15 7.83 -27.24
N GLN A 3 45.57 7.28 -26.09
CA GLN A 3 44.66 6.61 -25.14
C GLN A 3 43.71 7.58 -24.44
N ALA A 4 44.19 8.74 -24.01
CA ALA A 4 43.36 9.76 -23.37
C ALA A 4 42.27 10.30 -24.33
N PHE A 5 42.63 10.53 -25.60
CA PHE A 5 41.66 10.93 -26.62
C PHE A 5 40.63 9.83 -26.93
N LYS A 6 41.02 8.55 -26.93
CA LYS A 6 40.07 7.43 -27.05
C LYS A 6 39.11 7.39 -25.88
N ILE A 7 39.60 7.54 -24.64
CA ILE A 7 38.75 7.53 -23.45
C ILE A 7 37.78 8.71 -23.50
N ILE A 8 38.27 9.94 -23.71
CA ILE A 8 37.42 11.14 -23.80
C ILE A 8 36.36 10.99 -24.90
N GLY A 9 36.73 10.52 -26.09
CA GLY A 9 35.78 10.30 -27.18
C GLY A 9 34.72 9.23 -26.87
N THR A 10 35.11 8.17 -26.17
CA THR A 10 34.17 7.11 -25.75
C THR A 10 33.21 7.62 -24.68
N THR A 11 33.72 8.35 -23.68
CA THR A 11 32.89 8.95 -22.63
C THR A 11 31.92 9.96 -23.21
N LEU A 12 32.36 10.83 -24.13
CA LEU A 12 31.49 11.79 -24.82
C LEU A 12 30.43 11.08 -25.65
N GLY A 13 30.79 10.00 -26.35
CA GLY A 13 29.84 9.19 -27.13
C GLY A 13 28.74 8.56 -26.26
N ILE A 14 29.12 8.02 -25.10
CA ILE A 14 28.15 7.48 -24.11
C ILE A 14 27.25 8.60 -23.58
N LEU A 15 27.81 9.78 -23.29
CA LEU A 15 27.06 10.92 -22.76
C LEU A 15 26.04 11.47 -23.78
N VAL A 16 26.42 11.52 -25.06
CA VAL A 16 25.53 11.91 -26.15
C VAL A 16 24.43 10.86 -26.36
N LEU A 17 24.75 9.57 -26.30
CA LEU A 17 23.74 8.50 -26.35
C LEU A 17 22.75 8.57 -25.18
N PHE A 18 23.24 8.85 -23.97
CA PHE A 18 22.39 9.08 -22.80
C PHE A 18 21.46 10.28 -22.98
N LEU A 19 21.97 11.40 -23.50
CA LEU A 19 21.16 12.59 -23.78
C LEU A 19 20.08 12.32 -24.83
N ILE A 20 20.42 11.60 -25.91
CA ILE A 20 19.45 11.21 -26.94
C ILE A 20 18.39 10.28 -26.34
N ALA A 21 18.78 9.24 -25.60
CA ALA A 21 17.84 8.32 -24.97
C ALA A 21 16.92 9.02 -23.95
N SER A 22 17.45 10.00 -23.20
CA SER A 22 16.67 10.76 -22.22
C SER A 22 15.55 11.58 -22.84
N ASN A 23 15.70 11.99 -24.11
CA ASN A 23 14.69 12.74 -24.86
C ASN A 23 13.49 11.88 -25.28
N PHE A 24 13.64 10.55 -25.30
CA PHE A 24 12.57 9.59 -25.60
C PHE A 24 11.89 9.04 -24.35
N ILE A 25 12.41 9.37 -23.16
CA ILE A 25 11.79 8.96 -21.90
C ILE A 25 10.68 9.96 -21.57
N GLN A 26 9.43 9.53 -21.71
CA GLN A 26 8.26 10.35 -21.38
C GLN A 26 8.12 10.47 -19.86
N ILE A 27 8.48 11.60 -19.26
CA ILE A 27 8.48 11.81 -17.79
C ILE A 27 7.15 12.45 -17.39
N ASN A 28 6.46 11.92 -16.38
CA ASN A 28 5.25 12.56 -15.85
C ASN A 28 5.60 13.80 -15.02
N GLU A 29 4.70 14.78 -14.86
CA GLU A 29 4.99 16.08 -14.20
C GLU A 29 5.53 15.97 -12.76
N ARG A 30 5.32 14.82 -12.11
CA ARG A 30 5.79 14.55 -10.74
C ARG A 30 6.94 13.54 -10.67
N GLU A 31 7.51 13.14 -11.80
CA GLU A 31 8.62 12.17 -11.88
C GLU A 31 9.93 12.86 -12.27
N THR A 32 11.06 12.30 -11.84
CA THR A 32 12.38 12.76 -12.29
C THR A 32 12.93 11.82 -13.36
N LEU A 33 13.80 12.33 -14.23
CA LEU A 33 14.48 11.51 -15.24
C LEU A 33 15.27 10.36 -14.60
N LEU A 34 15.95 10.63 -13.48
CA LEU A 34 16.73 9.62 -12.75
C LEU A 34 15.83 8.49 -12.23
N TYR A 35 14.69 8.86 -11.64
CA TYR A 35 13.70 7.89 -11.19
C TYR A 35 13.24 7.00 -12.34
N LYS A 36 12.91 7.59 -13.50
CA LYS A 36 12.44 6.83 -14.65
C LYS A 36 13.49 5.88 -15.23
N ILE A 37 14.76 6.30 -15.24
CA ILE A 37 15.90 5.43 -15.62
C ILE A 37 16.02 4.25 -14.65
N GLN A 38 15.87 4.49 -13.34
CA GLN A 38 15.88 3.43 -12.34
C GLN A 38 14.69 2.46 -12.54
N GLN A 39 13.50 2.96 -12.89
CA GLN A 39 12.35 2.11 -13.20
C GLN A 39 12.66 1.17 -14.37
N TYR A 40 13.18 1.67 -15.50
CA TYR A 40 13.59 0.84 -16.64
C TYR A 40 14.64 -0.21 -16.30
N ALA A 41 15.52 0.07 -15.34
CA ALA A 41 16.54 -0.87 -14.90
C ALA A 41 16.02 -1.95 -13.94
N THR A 42 14.93 -1.69 -13.20
CA THR A 42 14.54 -2.52 -12.03
C THR A 42 13.14 -3.14 -12.13
N TYR A 43 12.30 -2.68 -13.06
CA TYR A 43 10.92 -3.15 -13.17
C TYR A 43 10.84 -4.41 -14.01
N GLY A 44 10.20 -5.43 -13.46
CA GLY A 44 9.75 -6.60 -14.22
C GLY A 44 8.45 -6.30 -14.98
N LYS A 45 7.95 -7.29 -15.74
CA LYS A 45 6.70 -7.15 -16.51
C LYS A 45 5.48 -6.81 -15.65
N GLU A 46 5.36 -7.42 -14.48
CA GLU A 46 4.25 -7.16 -13.56
C GLU A 46 4.38 -5.79 -12.88
N ASP A 47 5.61 -5.32 -12.61
CA ASP A 47 5.84 -3.99 -12.05
C ASP A 47 5.46 -2.90 -13.06
N TRP A 48 5.79 -3.11 -14.34
CA TRP A 48 5.35 -2.24 -15.43
C TRP A 48 3.83 -2.22 -15.57
N LYS A 49 3.18 -3.39 -15.53
CA LYS A 49 1.72 -3.47 -15.58
C LYS A 49 1.07 -2.70 -14.41
N ASN A 50 1.57 -2.90 -13.19
CA ASN A 50 1.06 -2.21 -12.01
C ASN A 50 1.26 -0.69 -12.11
N TYR A 51 2.45 -0.24 -12.53
CA TYR A 51 2.74 1.17 -12.73
C TYR A 51 1.83 1.80 -13.79
N GLU A 52 1.67 1.18 -14.96
CA GLU A 52 0.80 1.69 -16.03
C GLU A 52 -0.67 1.74 -15.61
N THR A 53 -1.18 0.70 -14.94
CA THR A 53 -2.54 0.69 -14.39
C THR A 53 -2.74 1.84 -13.41
N ASN A 54 -1.81 2.04 -12.47
CA ASN A 54 -1.89 3.11 -11.49
C ASN A 54 -1.87 4.50 -12.17
N GLN A 55 -1.02 4.72 -13.17
CA GLN A 55 -0.92 5.99 -13.89
C GLN A 55 -2.21 6.33 -14.63
N LYS A 56 -2.88 5.35 -15.25
CA LYS A 56 -4.17 5.57 -15.94
C LYS A 56 -5.26 6.02 -14.97
N ILE A 57 -5.42 5.30 -13.86
CA ILE A 57 -6.45 5.60 -12.85
C ILE A 57 -6.30 7.02 -12.30
N LEU A 58 -5.06 7.47 -12.11
CA LEU A 58 -4.76 8.79 -11.59
C LEU A 58 -4.93 9.91 -12.62
N ALA A 59 -4.84 9.61 -13.92
CA ALA A 59 -5.18 10.54 -14.99
C ALA A 59 -6.70 10.73 -15.07
N ASP A 60 -7.46 9.66 -14.82
CA ASP A 60 -8.92 9.67 -14.84
C ASP A 60 -9.54 10.33 -13.59
N ASN A 61 -8.78 10.41 -12.48
CA ASN A 61 -9.23 11.00 -11.20
C ASN A 61 -8.15 11.91 -10.57
N PRO A 62 -8.07 13.20 -10.95
CA PRO A 62 -7.09 14.12 -10.39
C PRO A 62 -7.35 14.41 -8.90
N VAL A 63 -6.35 14.14 -8.06
CA VAL A 63 -6.43 14.33 -6.60
C VAL A 63 -6.53 15.82 -6.25
N ALA A 64 -7.59 16.22 -5.53
CA ALA A 64 -7.67 17.53 -4.88
C ALA A 64 -6.78 17.55 -3.64
N SER A 65 -5.81 18.47 -3.61
CA SER A 65 -4.92 18.69 -2.47
C SER A 65 -5.67 19.43 -1.35
N SER A 66 -6.07 18.73 -0.30
CA SER A 66 -6.41 19.34 0.99
C SER A 66 -5.57 18.69 2.09
N GLN A 67 -4.58 19.42 2.59
CA GLN A 67 -3.92 19.12 3.86
C GLN A 67 -4.45 20.11 4.90
N THR A 68 -4.99 19.60 5.99
CA THR A 68 -5.33 20.39 7.18
C THR A 68 -4.66 19.73 8.37
N SER A 69 -3.78 20.46 9.07
CA SER A 69 -3.17 19.99 10.31
C SER A 69 -4.13 20.24 11.48
N ALA A 70 -4.57 19.18 12.16
CA ALA A 70 -5.32 19.26 13.41
C ALA A 70 -4.47 18.76 14.59
N ALA A 71 -4.60 19.41 15.74
CA ALA A 71 -3.85 19.11 16.96
C ALA A 71 -4.20 17.73 17.56
N ALA A 72 -3.21 17.12 18.22
CA ALA A 72 -3.29 15.76 18.77
C ALA A 72 -4.27 15.65 19.95
N VAL A 73 -5.47 15.15 19.67
CA VAL A 73 -6.35 14.49 20.64
C VAL A 73 -5.80 13.07 20.85
N PRO A 74 -5.88 12.44 22.04
CA PRO A 74 -5.55 11.03 22.19
C PRO A 74 -6.39 10.20 21.21
N VAL A 75 -5.76 9.76 20.12
CA VAL A 75 -6.40 8.98 19.07
C VAL A 75 -6.69 7.61 19.64
N LYS A 76 -7.96 7.21 19.61
CA LYS A 76 -8.36 5.85 19.94
C LYS A 76 -7.77 4.94 18.89
N ASP A 77 -6.86 4.07 19.32
CA ASP A 77 -6.22 3.09 18.46
C ASP A 77 -7.21 1.95 18.16
N PHE A 78 -7.60 1.82 16.90
CA PHE A 78 -8.55 0.80 16.44
C PHE A 78 -7.87 -0.42 15.82
N HIS A 79 -6.54 -0.40 15.69
CA HIS A 79 -5.81 -1.39 14.92
C HIS A 79 -5.90 -2.79 15.56
N PRO A 80 -6.13 -3.83 14.75
CA PRO A 80 -6.09 -5.20 15.25
C PRO A 80 -4.63 -5.62 15.47
N TYR A 81 -4.34 -6.21 16.63
CA TYR A 81 -3.02 -6.77 16.93
C TYR A 81 -3.03 -8.29 17.00
N ASN A 82 -1.91 -8.90 16.59
CA ASN A 82 -1.68 -10.31 16.85
C ASN A 82 -1.24 -10.49 18.32
N ILE A 83 -2.18 -10.91 19.17
CA ILE A 83 -1.94 -11.13 20.60
C ILE A 83 -0.84 -12.15 20.91
N ASP A 84 -0.51 -13.04 19.98
CA ASP A 84 0.54 -14.05 20.15
C ASP A 84 1.96 -13.47 19.98
N LEU A 85 2.06 -12.26 19.42
CA LEU A 85 3.33 -11.52 19.24
C LEU A 85 3.57 -10.47 20.33
N LEU A 86 2.59 -10.25 21.23
CA LEU A 86 2.66 -9.23 22.27
C LEU A 86 3.33 -9.75 23.55
N THR A 87 3.94 -8.83 24.31
CA THR A 87 4.40 -9.11 25.68
C THR A 87 3.21 -9.33 26.60
N GLU A 88 3.37 -10.05 27.72
CA GLU A 88 2.27 -10.35 28.65
C GLU A 88 1.51 -9.10 29.14
N SER A 89 2.20 -7.98 29.36
CA SER A 89 1.56 -6.72 29.75
C SER A 89 0.72 -6.11 28.63
N ALA A 90 1.24 -6.09 27.39
CA ALA A 90 0.53 -5.56 26.23
C ALA A 90 -0.63 -6.47 25.81
N LYS A 91 -0.45 -7.79 25.95
CA LYS A 91 -1.48 -8.79 25.70
C LYS A 91 -2.69 -8.61 26.59
N LYS A 92 -2.48 -8.31 27.88
CA LYS A 92 -3.59 -8.06 28.81
C LYS A 92 -4.40 -6.82 28.40
N GLU A 93 -3.72 -5.73 28.07
CA GLU A 93 -4.37 -4.51 27.59
C GLU A 93 -5.16 -4.75 26.30
N GLU A 94 -4.58 -5.49 25.36
CA GLU A 94 -5.23 -5.82 24.09
C GLU A 94 -6.44 -6.75 24.28
N LEU A 95 -6.36 -7.72 25.19
CA LEU A 95 -7.50 -8.57 25.52
C LEU A 95 -8.66 -7.78 26.14
N GLU A 96 -8.36 -6.79 27.00
CA GLU A 96 -9.38 -5.88 27.55
C GLU A 96 -10.03 -5.04 26.43
N LYS A 97 -9.26 -4.58 25.43
CA LYS A 97 -9.82 -3.88 24.25
C LYS A 97 -10.72 -4.79 23.43
N ILE A 98 -10.29 -6.02 23.16
CA ILE A 98 -11.04 -7.04 22.41
C ILE A 98 -12.37 -7.38 23.10
N GLU A 99 -12.36 -7.57 24.43
CA GLU A 99 -13.57 -7.85 25.21
C GLU A 99 -14.58 -6.70 25.11
N ASN A 100 -14.10 -5.45 25.20
CA ASN A 100 -14.94 -4.26 25.08
C ASN A 100 -15.40 -3.96 23.65
N ALA A 101 -14.73 -4.50 22.63
CA ALA A 101 -15.03 -4.25 21.22
C ALA A 101 -16.26 -5.01 20.71
N HIS A 102 -16.75 -6.02 21.44
CA HIS A 102 -17.97 -6.78 21.12
C HIS A 102 -18.00 -7.31 19.67
N PHE A 103 -16.94 -8.02 19.25
CA PHE A 103 -16.78 -8.52 17.88
C PHE A 103 -17.91 -9.44 17.40
N GLU A 104 -18.65 -10.06 18.32
CA GLU A 104 -19.85 -10.84 18.01
C GLU A 104 -20.96 -10.03 17.32
N LYS A 105 -20.93 -8.69 17.46
CA LYS A 105 -21.90 -7.79 16.82
C LYS A 105 -21.49 -7.38 15.41
N LEU A 106 -20.26 -7.71 14.99
CA LEU A 106 -19.78 -7.37 13.66
C LEU A 106 -20.47 -8.21 12.59
N VAL A 107 -20.91 -7.56 11.52
CA VAL A 107 -21.52 -8.22 10.37
C VAL A 107 -20.46 -8.41 9.29
N PRO A 108 -20.11 -9.65 8.89
CA PRO A 108 -19.22 -9.87 7.77
C PRO A 108 -19.78 -9.25 6.49
N ALA A 109 -18.96 -8.43 5.82
CA ALA A 109 -19.38 -7.76 4.61
C ALA A 109 -19.58 -8.76 3.46
N LYS A 110 -20.72 -8.66 2.76
CA LYS A 110 -21.01 -9.48 1.57
C LYS A 110 -20.25 -9.01 0.33
N LYS A 111 -19.93 -7.72 0.29
CA LYS A 111 -19.16 -7.06 -0.77
C LYS A 111 -18.11 -6.19 -0.09
N GLY A 112 -16.89 -6.24 -0.59
CA GLY A 112 -15.77 -5.41 -0.18
C GLY A 112 -14.79 -5.28 -1.35
N PRO A 113 -13.74 -4.46 -1.23
CA PRO A 113 -12.70 -4.40 -2.24
C PRO A 113 -12.00 -5.76 -2.35
N ASP A 114 -11.53 -6.09 -3.55
CA ASP A 114 -10.54 -7.15 -3.71
C ASP A 114 -9.10 -6.64 -3.45
N ASP A 115 -8.10 -7.50 -3.66
CA ASP A 115 -6.68 -7.15 -3.48
C ASP A 115 -6.26 -5.95 -4.35
N GLU A 116 -6.78 -5.85 -5.58
CA GLU A 116 -6.42 -4.80 -6.55
C GLU A 116 -7.13 -3.49 -6.20
N ASP A 117 -8.43 -3.56 -5.91
CA ASP A 117 -9.24 -2.43 -5.44
C ASP A 117 -8.62 -1.81 -4.17
N ALA A 118 -8.25 -2.64 -3.18
CA ALA A 118 -7.65 -2.18 -1.94
C ALA A 118 -6.31 -1.49 -2.18
N GLN A 119 -5.47 -2.05 -3.05
CA GLN A 119 -4.19 -1.45 -3.42
C GLN A 119 -4.38 -0.08 -4.08
N ILE A 120 -5.33 0.03 -5.02
CA ILE A 120 -5.65 1.29 -5.71
C ILE A 120 -6.15 2.34 -4.70
N ALA A 121 -7.08 1.95 -3.83
CA ALA A 121 -7.64 2.83 -2.81
C ALA A 121 -6.54 3.39 -1.88
N LEU A 122 -5.60 2.54 -1.45
CA LEU A 122 -4.48 2.95 -0.59
C LEU A 122 -3.42 3.80 -1.31
N ILE A 123 -3.19 3.57 -2.61
CA ILE A 123 -2.33 4.43 -3.42
C ILE A 123 -2.93 5.84 -3.53
N LYS A 124 -4.25 5.94 -3.73
CA LYS A 124 -4.98 7.21 -3.75
C LYS A 124 -4.88 7.90 -2.37
N PHE A 125 -5.19 7.17 -1.29
CA PHE A 125 -5.13 7.67 0.10
C PHE A 125 -3.74 8.20 0.49
N THR A 126 -2.68 7.47 0.13
CA THR A 126 -1.28 7.84 0.44
C THR A 126 -0.68 8.82 -0.58
N GLN A 127 -1.48 9.38 -1.48
CA GLN A 127 -1.05 10.33 -2.51
C GLN A 127 0.17 9.83 -3.33
N ARG A 128 0.13 8.55 -3.72
CA ARG A 128 1.18 7.82 -4.47
C ARG A 128 2.45 7.45 -3.72
N ARG A 129 2.62 7.82 -2.44
CA ARG A 129 3.80 7.40 -1.65
C ARG A 129 3.90 5.88 -1.56
N LEU A 130 2.76 5.19 -1.46
CA LEU A 130 2.71 3.73 -1.45
C LEU A 130 3.24 3.10 -2.74
N THR A 131 3.07 3.77 -3.89
CA THR A 131 3.49 3.22 -5.19
C THR A 131 4.99 2.92 -5.20
N ASP A 132 5.81 3.84 -4.69
CA ASP A 132 7.26 3.67 -4.65
C ASP A 132 7.67 2.53 -3.72
N VAL A 133 6.98 2.37 -2.60
CA VAL A 133 7.25 1.30 -1.62
C VAL A 133 6.86 -0.07 -2.18
N ILE A 134 5.66 -0.19 -2.76
CA ILE A 134 5.18 -1.42 -3.41
C ILE A 134 6.18 -1.91 -4.44
N ILE A 135 6.74 -0.98 -5.21
CA ILE A 135 7.66 -1.30 -6.28
C ILE A 135 9.05 -1.64 -5.75
N ASN A 136 9.62 -0.78 -4.91
CA ASN A 136 10.99 -0.94 -4.42
C ASN A 136 11.14 -2.18 -3.55
N GLN A 137 10.12 -2.51 -2.77
CA GLN A 137 10.15 -3.67 -1.87
C GLN A 137 9.41 -4.89 -2.42
N LYS A 138 8.94 -4.82 -3.68
CA LYS A 138 8.19 -5.89 -4.37
C LYS A 138 6.96 -6.35 -3.58
N LEU A 139 6.24 -5.41 -2.97
CA LEU A 139 5.04 -5.71 -2.17
C LEU A 139 3.81 -5.91 -3.06
N SER A 140 2.80 -6.52 -2.45
CA SER A 140 1.42 -6.53 -2.90
C SER A 140 0.53 -6.43 -1.67
N ILE A 141 -0.58 -5.70 -1.79
CA ILE A 141 -1.58 -5.62 -0.72
C ILE A 141 -2.49 -6.84 -0.82
N LYS A 142 -2.69 -7.54 0.30
CA LYS A 142 -3.64 -8.65 0.42
C LYS A 142 -4.73 -8.26 1.39
N ILE A 143 -5.98 -8.34 0.94
CA ILE A 143 -7.12 -8.01 1.78
C ILE A 143 -7.61 -9.23 2.55
N GLY A 144 -7.91 -9.02 3.83
CA GLY A 144 -8.51 -10.01 4.70
C GLY A 144 -10.02 -9.96 4.70
N LYS A 145 -10.61 -10.54 5.74
CA LYS A 145 -12.04 -10.45 5.99
C LYS A 145 -12.45 -9.01 6.30
N CYS A 146 -13.47 -8.56 5.59
CA CYS A 146 -14.09 -7.25 5.78
C CYS A 146 -15.37 -7.34 6.61
N TYR A 147 -15.67 -6.27 7.35
CA TYR A 147 -16.88 -6.12 8.15
C TYR A 147 -17.64 -4.87 7.74
N GLU A 148 -18.97 -4.93 7.75
CA GLU A 148 -19.80 -3.75 7.45
C GLU A 148 -19.55 -2.68 8.50
N ASN A 149 -19.17 -1.48 8.04
CA ASN A 149 -18.97 -0.35 8.92
C ASN A 149 -20.24 0.52 8.95
N PRO A 150 -20.93 0.61 10.11
CA PRO A 150 -22.14 1.42 10.23
C PRO A 150 -21.85 2.92 10.06
N ASP A 151 -20.62 3.37 10.33
CA ASP A 151 -20.18 4.75 10.13
C ASP A 151 -19.70 5.00 8.68
N LYS A 152 -20.65 4.88 7.76
CA LYS A 152 -20.41 5.15 6.34
C LYS A 152 -20.55 6.63 5.97
N GLY A 153 -21.04 7.49 6.88
CA GLY A 153 -21.34 8.90 6.58
C GLY A 153 -22.30 9.03 5.39
N GLU A 154 -21.92 9.84 4.40
CA GLU A 154 -22.69 10.03 3.15
C GLU A 154 -22.39 8.96 2.08
N ASN A 155 -21.49 8.02 2.35
CA ASN A 155 -21.09 7.01 1.38
C ASN A 155 -22.16 5.93 1.17
N TYR A 156 -22.19 5.36 -0.03
CA TYR A 156 -23.08 4.25 -0.38
C TYR A 156 -22.79 3.03 0.50
N SER A 157 -21.51 2.64 0.56
CA SER A 157 -21.00 1.52 1.36
C SER A 157 -19.72 1.92 2.09
N CYS A 158 -19.49 1.32 3.26
CA CYS A 158 -18.25 1.41 4.01
C CYS A 158 -18.01 0.05 4.67
N VAL A 159 -16.78 -0.47 4.54
CA VAL A 159 -16.35 -1.72 5.15
C VAL A 159 -15.00 -1.53 5.80
N SER A 160 -14.77 -2.18 6.93
CA SER A 160 -13.49 -2.15 7.63
C SER A 160 -12.78 -3.48 7.42
N CYS A 161 -11.57 -3.43 6.88
CA CYS A 161 -10.82 -4.63 6.50
C CYS A 161 -9.39 -4.55 7.04
N MET A 162 -8.88 -5.70 7.48
CA MET A 162 -7.45 -5.87 7.68
C MET A 162 -6.77 -6.04 6.32
N ILE A 163 -5.58 -5.48 6.17
CA ILE A 163 -4.69 -5.71 5.04
C ILE A 163 -3.40 -6.39 5.49
N LEU A 164 -2.72 -7.03 4.54
CA LEU A 164 -1.42 -7.63 4.74
C LEU A 164 -0.48 -7.19 3.62
N LEU A 165 0.71 -6.74 4.00
CA LEU A 165 1.78 -6.46 3.04
C LEU A 165 2.49 -7.77 2.72
N TYR A 166 2.30 -8.28 1.50
CA TYR A 166 2.96 -9.50 1.04
C TYR A 166 4.15 -9.18 0.15
N ASN A 167 5.34 -9.59 0.56
CA ASN A 167 6.55 -9.45 -0.23
C ASN A 167 6.64 -10.57 -1.28
N ARG A 168 6.49 -10.21 -2.55
CA ARG A 168 6.43 -11.17 -3.67
C ARG A 168 7.77 -11.88 -3.91
N GLU A 169 8.88 -11.22 -3.59
CA GLU A 169 10.22 -11.78 -3.77
C GLU A 169 10.58 -12.77 -2.66
N LYS A 170 10.40 -12.35 -1.40
CA LYS A 170 10.66 -13.18 -0.22
C LYS A 170 9.62 -14.28 -0.02
N LYS A 171 8.45 -14.12 -0.66
CA LYS A 171 7.26 -14.98 -0.51
C LYS A 171 6.84 -15.13 0.94
N ASP A 172 6.82 -14.00 1.62
CA ASP A 172 6.43 -13.90 3.02
C ASP A 172 5.70 -12.59 3.23
N TRP A 173 4.88 -12.55 4.27
CA TRP A 173 4.34 -11.28 4.71
C TRP A 173 5.44 -10.46 5.39
N GLN A 174 5.23 -9.15 5.42
CA GLN A 174 6.03 -8.25 6.21
C GLN A 174 5.10 -7.33 7.00
N GLU A 175 5.54 -6.95 8.20
CA GLU A 175 4.93 -5.84 8.90
C GLU A 175 5.18 -4.54 8.09
N ALA A 176 4.49 -3.45 8.44
CA ALA A 176 4.69 -2.16 7.79
C ALA A 176 6.20 -1.89 7.63
N PRO A 177 6.66 -1.43 6.45
CA PRO A 177 8.08 -1.41 6.13
C PRO A 177 8.89 -0.66 7.19
N ASP A 178 9.90 -1.35 7.75
CA ASP A 178 10.83 -0.78 8.73
C ASP A 178 11.38 0.57 8.23
N GLY A 179 10.95 1.66 8.87
CA GLY A 179 11.52 3.00 8.66
C GLY A 179 10.52 4.12 8.37
N GLU A 180 9.30 3.83 7.88
CA GLU A 180 8.21 4.81 7.78
C GLU A 180 6.87 4.13 8.12
N ASN A 181 6.32 4.40 9.30
CA ASN A 181 4.93 4.07 9.67
C ASN A 181 3.95 4.86 8.79
N PHE A 182 3.87 4.54 7.49
CA PHE A 182 2.94 5.21 6.58
C PHE A 182 1.75 4.33 6.19
N LEU A 183 1.84 3.02 6.44
CA LEU A 183 0.72 2.10 6.31
C LEU A 183 0.44 1.36 7.60
N ASP A 184 -0.83 1.39 7.97
CA ASP A 184 -1.44 0.59 9.00
C ASP A 184 -1.85 -0.78 8.45
N ASN A 185 -2.14 -1.72 9.33
CA ASN A 185 -2.56 -3.06 8.95
C ASN A 185 -4.08 -3.17 8.71
N SER A 186 -4.82 -2.06 8.75
CA SER A 186 -6.28 -2.06 8.61
C SER A 186 -6.80 -0.69 8.22
N TYR A 187 -7.84 -0.68 7.39
CA TYR A 187 -8.43 0.54 6.85
C TYR A 187 -9.94 0.40 6.68
N ASP A 188 -10.61 1.55 6.64
CA ASP A 188 -11.96 1.65 6.12
C ASP A 188 -11.90 1.85 4.61
N PHE A 189 -12.63 1.03 3.88
CA PHE A 189 -12.84 1.16 2.45
C PHE A 189 -14.29 1.53 2.17
N TYR A 190 -14.51 2.57 1.35
CA TYR A 190 -15.85 3.08 1.07
C TYR A 190 -16.06 3.33 -0.43
N GLN A 191 -17.32 3.31 -0.85
CA GLN A 191 -17.74 3.73 -2.19
C GLN A 191 -18.76 4.87 -2.06
N THR A 192 -18.59 5.92 -2.86
CA THR A 192 -19.52 7.06 -2.90
C THR A 192 -20.82 6.76 -3.65
N SER A 193 -20.81 5.74 -4.53
CA SER A 193 -21.96 5.28 -5.30
C SER A 193 -21.95 3.77 -5.50
N GLU A 194 -23.10 3.18 -5.84
CA GLU A 194 -23.20 1.74 -6.07
C GLU A 194 -22.32 1.31 -7.24
N GLY A 195 -21.36 0.43 -6.98
CA GLY A 195 -20.43 -0.08 -7.99
C GLY A 195 -19.37 0.93 -8.45
N GLY A 196 -19.21 2.06 -7.75
CA GLY A 196 -18.11 2.99 -7.98
C GLY A 196 -16.76 2.47 -7.49
N ASP A 197 -15.70 3.23 -7.72
CA ASP A 197 -14.37 2.91 -7.21
C ASP A 197 -14.37 2.84 -5.67
N TRP A 198 -13.55 1.95 -5.13
CA TRP A 198 -13.22 1.95 -3.71
C TRP A 198 -12.22 3.05 -3.39
N GLU A 199 -12.48 3.76 -2.30
CA GLU A 199 -11.57 4.70 -1.66
C GLU A 199 -11.24 4.22 -0.25
N ALA A 200 -10.16 4.74 0.33
CA ALA A 200 -9.69 4.35 1.66
C ALA A 200 -9.58 5.56 2.61
N LYS A 201 -9.83 5.31 3.89
CA LYS A 201 -9.62 6.25 5.00
C LYS A 201 -9.13 5.49 6.24
N GLU A 202 -8.68 6.24 7.24
CA GLU A 202 -8.27 5.69 8.54
C GLU A 202 -9.38 4.82 9.17
N LEU A 203 -8.98 3.75 9.85
CA LEU A 203 -9.90 2.81 10.48
C LEU A 203 -10.73 3.52 11.58
N SER A 204 -12.06 3.40 11.52
CA SER A 204 -12.96 4.05 12.48
C SER A 204 -13.66 3.09 13.46
N MET A 205 -13.44 1.79 13.34
CA MET A 205 -14.04 0.79 14.22
C MET A 205 -13.10 -0.38 14.50
N PHE A 206 -13.28 -1.02 15.65
CA PHE A 206 -12.51 -2.22 15.97
C PHE A 206 -12.96 -3.39 15.08
N ILE A 207 -11.98 -4.07 14.52
CA ILE A 207 -12.15 -5.34 13.81
C ILE A 207 -11.19 -6.38 14.40
N PRO A 208 -11.50 -7.69 14.33
CA PRO A 208 -10.60 -8.72 14.82
C PRO A 208 -9.39 -8.89 13.89
N TYR A 209 -8.25 -9.28 14.47
CA TYR A 209 -7.07 -9.67 13.71
C TYR A 209 -7.34 -10.92 12.86
N ASP A 210 -7.06 -10.84 11.56
CA ASP A 210 -7.29 -11.92 10.61
C ASP A 210 -6.12 -12.91 10.58
N ASN A 211 -6.10 -13.80 11.57
CA ASN A 211 -5.13 -14.89 11.65
C ASN A 211 -5.15 -15.83 10.44
N ALA A 212 -6.27 -15.94 9.73
CA ALA A 212 -6.38 -16.81 8.57
C ALA A 212 -5.68 -16.19 7.36
N LEU A 213 -5.82 -14.88 7.17
CA LEU A 213 -5.08 -14.11 6.18
C LEU A 213 -3.57 -14.28 6.39
N PHE A 214 -3.11 -14.09 7.63
CA PHE A 214 -1.71 -14.24 7.99
C PHE A 214 -1.18 -15.64 7.66
N LYS A 215 -1.83 -16.69 8.17
CA LYS A 215 -1.40 -18.09 7.95
C LYS A 215 -1.39 -18.49 6.47
N LYS A 216 -2.24 -17.88 5.65
CA LYS A 216 -2.28 -18.15 4.20
C LYS A 216 -1.03 -17.65 3.48
N TYR A 217 -0.44 -16.55 3.97
CA TYR A 217 0.69 -15.86 3.32
C TYR A 217 1.99 -15.93 4.13
N GLU A 218 1.96 -16.54 5.31
CA GLU A 218 3.14 -17.00 6.02
C GLU A 218 3.89 -18.00 5.16
N LYS A 219 5.20 -17.80 5.03
CA LYS A 219 6.06 -18.76 4.33
C LYS A 219 5.83 -20.15 4.93
N SER A 220 5.31 -21.08 4.12
CA SER A 220 5.31 -22.50 4.50
C SER A 220 6.76 -22.87 4.82
N ARG A 221 7.06 -23.11 6.11
CA ARG A 221 8.33 -23.73 6.50
C ARG A 221 8.33 -25.11 5.87
N GLN A 222 8.86 -25.23 4.64
CA GLN A 222 9.41 -26.50 4.22
C GLN A 222 10.60 -26.75 5.13
N VAL A 223 10.33 -27.58 6.13
CA VAL A 223 11.33 -28.19 6.99
C VAL A 223 12.26 -28.94 6.02
N ASN A 224 13.46 -28.40 5.82
CA ASN A 224 14.59 -29.19 5.35
C ASN A 224 15.13 -30.01 6.51
#